data_AF-X1J3P4-F1
#
_entry.id   AF-X1J3P4-F1
#
_cell.length_a   1.000
_cell.length_b   1.000
_cell.length_c   1.000
_cell.angle_alpha   90.00
_cell.angle_beta   90.00
_cell.angle_gamma   90.00
#
_symmetry.space_group_name_H-M   'P 1'
#
loop_
_entity.id
_entity.type
_entity.pdbx_description
1 polymer ?
#
loop_
_entity_poly.entity_id
_entity_poly.type
_entity_poly.pdbx_seq_one_letter_code
_entity_poly.pdbx_strand_id
1 'polypeptide(L)' 'MYFGVQGFFMKLNLGLSTASLALLYSIFGKDISNPLGVRLALVLGSIVAILGLIIMTRYPEKQIKDLLSK' A
#
# COMPACT_ATOMS: atom_id res chain seq x y z
N MET A 1 20.40 12.11 -6.38
CA MET A 1 18.94 12.28 -6.62
C MET A 1 18.07 11.08 -6.22
N TYR A 2 18.63 9.92 -5.81
CA TYR A 2 17.85 8.73 -5.46
C TYR A 2 17.09 8.86 -4.12
N PHE A 3 17.73 9.46 -3.10
CA PHE A 3 17.15 9.59 -1.75
C PHE A 3 15.91 10.48 -1.67
N GLY A 4 15.83 11.54 -2.49
CA GLY A 4 14.67 12.45 -2.50
C GLY A 4 13.42 11.79 -3.06
N VAL A 5 13.55 11.09 -4.19
CA VAL A 5 12.44 10.39 -4.84
C VAL A 5 12.01 9.19 -4.00
N GLN A 6 12.96 8.39 -3.49
CA GLN A 6 12.67 7.26 -2.61
C GLN A 6 11.96 7.70 -1.32
N GLY A 7 12.45 8.76 -0.66
CA GLY A 7 11.83 9.32 0.55
C GLY A 7 10.44 9.91 0.28
N PHE A 8 10.24 10.53 -0.88
CA PHE A 8 8.93 11.07 -1.28
C PHE A 8 7.89 9.95 -1.46
N PHE A 9 8.21 8.90 -2.22
CA PHE A 9 7.31 7.76 -2.39
C PHE A 9 7.01 7.03 -1.08
N MET A 10 7.99 6.92 -0.20
CA MET A 10 7.81 6.29 1.11
C MET A 10 6.88 7.11 2.00
N LYS A 11 7.01 8.44 2.03
CA LYS A 11 6.11 9.33 2.76
C LYS A 11 4.72 9.39 2.15
N LEU A 12 4.61 9.38 0.83
CA LEU A 12 3.34 9.36 0.12
C LEU A 12 2.56 8.07 0.42
N ASN A 13 3.24 6.92 0.37
CA ASN A 13 2.63 5.64 0.74
C ASN A 13 2.12 5.64 2.19
N LEU A 14 2.93 6.14 3.13
CA LEU A 14 2.53 6.29 4.52
C LEU A 14 1.32 7.22 4.69
N GLY A 15 1.32 8.38 4.03
CA GLY A 15 0.21 9.33 4.10
C GLY A 15 -1.07 8.78 3.49
N LEU A 16 -0.98 8.10 2.35
CA LEU A 16 -2.15 7.50 1.69
C LEU A 16 -2.72 6.35 2.52
N SER A 17 -1.84 5.53 3.11
CA SER A 17 -2.23 4.41 3.97
C SER A 17 -2.93 4.90 5.24
N THR A 18 -2.38 5.93 5.91
CA THR A 18 -2.98 6.48 7.13
C THR A 18 -4.28 7.22 6.85
N ALA A 19 -4.37 7.97 5.74
CA ALA A 19 -5.62 8.60 5.31
C ALA A 19 -6.71 7.58 5.00
N SER A 20 -6.35 6.50 4.29
CA SER A 20 -7.28 5.40 3.97
C SER A 20 -7.78 4.70 5.24
N LEU A 21 -6.88 4.39 6.16
CA LEU A 21 -7.22 3.83 7.48
C LEU A 21 -8.11 4.77 8.29
N ALA A 22 -7.81 6.08 8.30
CA ALA A 22 -8.61 7.07 9.02
C ALA A 22 -10.03 7.19 8.45
N LEU A 23 -10.19 7.19 7.12
CA LEU A 23 -11.50 7.15 6.47
C LEU A 23 -12.26 5.86 6.81
N LEU A 24 -11.58 4.73 6.80
CA LEU A 24 -12.19 3.45 7.14
C LEU A 24 -12.69 3.42 8.59
N TYR A 25 -11.87 3.91 9.52
CA TYR A 25 -12.26 4.05 10.92
C TYR A 25 -13.36 5.10 11.13
N SER A 26 -13.40 6.15 10.32
CA SER A 26 -14.43 7.18 10.39
C SER A 26 -15.79 6.71 9.86
N ILE A 27 -15.81 5.85 8.84
CA ILE A 27 -17.05 5.38 8.19
C ILE A 27 -17.60 4.12 8.90
N PHE A 28 -16.73 3.17 9.24
CA PHE A 28 -17.12 1.87 9.81
C PHE A 28 -17.04 1.80 11.34
N GLY A 29 -16.61 2.89 11.99
CA GLY A 29 -16.50 3.00 13.43
C GLY A 29 -15.19 2.41 13.98
N LYS A 30 -14.68 3.07 15.03
CA LYS A 30 -13.48 2.69 15.80
C LYS A 30 -13.83 2.05 17.16
N ASP A 31 -15.11 1.87 17.45
CA ASP A 31 -15.57 1.51 18.79
C ASP A 31 -15.77 0.00 19.01
N ILE A 32 -15.59 -0.43 20.26
CA ILE A 32 -15.68 -1.82 20.74
C ILE A 32 -17.06 -2.43 20.43
N SER A 33 -18.10 -1.58 20.32
CA SER A 33 -19.46 -1.98 19.99
C SER A 33 -19.68 -2.34 18.51
N ASN A 34 -18.80 -1.91 17.59
CA ASN A 34 -18.83 -2.28 16.18
C ASN A 34 -17.39 -2.46 15.64
N PRO A 35 -16.76 -3.62 15.88
CA PRO A 35 -15.37 -3.90 15.48
C PRO A 35 -15.17 -4.06 13.95
N LEU A 36 -16.18 -3.70 13.15
CA LEU A 36 -16.18 -3.85 11.70
C LEU A 36 -15.06 -3.03 11.05
N GLY A 37 -14.80 -1.80 11.51
CA GLY A 37 -13.71 -0.97 10.97
C GLY A 37 -12.33 -1.61 11.09
N VAL A 38 -12.03 -2.27 12.21
CA VAL A 38 -10.73 -2.95 12.45
C VAL A 38 -10.61 -4.21 11.59
N ARG A 39 -11.68 -5.01 11.49
CA ARG A 39 -11.71 -6.20 10.64
C ARG A 39 -11.61 -5.86 9.15
N LEU A 40 -12.34 -4.86 8.69
CA LEU A 40 -12.30 -4.41 7.30
C LEU A 40 -10.95 -3.79 6.94
N ALA A 41 -10.31 -3.07 7.87
CA ALA A 41 -8.96 -2.53 7.65
C ALA A 41 -7.95 -3.65 7.40
N LEU A 42 -8.04 -4.74 8.16
CA LEU A 42 -7.16 -5.89 8.00
C LEU A 42 -7.42 -6.61 6.66
N VAL A 43 -8.69 -6.83 6.31
CA VAL A 43 -9.09 -7.47 5.04
C VAL A 43 -8.65 -6.62 3.83
N LEU A 44 -8.89 -5.30 3.85
CA LEU A 44 -8.45 -4.40 2.79
C LEU A 44 -6.92 -4.35 2.70
N GLY A 45 -6.22 -4.31 3.84
CA GLY A 45 -4.76 -4.40 3.87
C GLY A 45 -4.23 -5.69 3.23
N SER A 46 -4.85 -6.83 3.52
CA SER A 46 -4.49 -8.12 2.91
C SER A 46 -4.75 -8.15 1.41
N ILE A 47 -5.87 -7.60 0.94
CA ILE A 47 -6.17 -7.51 -0.50
C ILE A 47 -5.13 -6.65 -1.21
N VAL A 48 -4.79 -5.48 -0.66
CA VAL A 48 -3.77 -4.58 -1.21
C VAL A 48 -2.38 -5.26 -1.22
N ALA A 49 -2.03 -6.00 -0.18
CA ALA A 49 -0.76 -6.74 -0.12
C ALA A 49 -0.68 -7.84 -1.20
N ILE A 50 -1.77 -8.59 -1.40
CA ILE A 50 -1.84 -9.62 -2.45
C ILE A 50 -1.74 -8.98 -3.84
N LEU A 51 -2.43 -7.87 -4.08
CA LEU A 51 -2.31 -7.09 -5.31
C LEU A 51 -0.87 -6.60 -5.55
N GLY A 52 -0.21 -6.09 -4.51
CA GLY A 52 1.20 -5.70 -4.55
C GLY A 52 2.10 -6.88 -4.94
N LEU A 53 1.84 -8.07 -4.37
CA LEU A 53 2.59 -9.29 -4.67
C LEU A 53 2.36 -9.77 -6.12
N ILE A 54 1.13 -9.68 -6.63
CA ILE A 54 0.81 -9.99 -8.04
C ILE A 54 1.52 -9.03 -8.99
N ILE A 55 1.51 -7.73 -8.68
CA ILE A 55 2.20 -6.71 -9.50
C ILE A 55 3.72 -6.97 -9.47
N MET A 56 4.26 -7.30 -8.31
CA MET A 56 5.68 -7.59 -8.14
C MET A 56 6.10 -8.88 -8.85
N THR A 57 5.27 -9.93 -8.86
CA THR A 57 5.54 -11.16 -9.62
C THR A 57 5.40 -10.95 -11.14
N ARG A 58 4.57 -10.01 -11.56
CA ARG A 58 4.49 -9.55 -12.96
C ARG A 58 5.55 -8.52 -13.34
N TYR A 59 6.37 -8.07 -12.40
CA TYR A 59 7.39 -7.07 -12.66
C TYR A 59 8.45 -7.69 -13.59
N PRO A 60 8.62 -7.19 -14.83
CA PRO A 60 9.50 -7.81 -15.81
C PRO A 60 10.95 -7.43 -15.49
N GLU A 61 11.52 -8.08 -14.47
CA GLU A 61 12.93 -7.90 -14.09
C GLU A 61 13.88 -8.12 -15.28
N LYS A 62 13.49 -9.00 -16.22
CA LYS A 62 14.25 -9.27 -17.45
C LYS A 62 14.30 -8.06 -18.41
N GLN A 63 13.23 -7.28 -18.54
CA GLN A 63 13.20 -6.10 -19.42
C GLN A 63 13.98 -4.93 -18.82
N ILE A 64 13.95 -4.77 -17.50
CA ILE A 64 14.66 -3.68 -16.81
C ILE A 64 16.17 -3.91 -16.82
N LYS A 65 16.63 -5.16 -16.66
CA LYS A 65 18.06 -5.50 -16.78
C LYS A 65 18.62 -5.24 -18.19
N ASP A 66 17.82 -5.51 -19.22
CA ASP A 66 18.22 -5.28 -20.62
C ASP A 66 18.31 -3.77 -20.94
N LEU A 67 17.37 -2.97 -20.42
CA LEU A 67 17.38 -1.50 -20.53
C LEU A 67 18.52 -0.82 -19.74
N LEU A 68 18.96 -1.40 -18.62
CA LEU A 68 20.08 -0.88 -17.81
C LEU A 68 21.47 -1.30 -18.33
N SER A 69 21.53 -2.28 -19.24
CA SER A 69 22.77 -2.76 -19.86
C SER A 69 23.15 -2.00 -21.13
N LYS A 70 22.39 -0.97 -21.51
CA LYS A 70 22.56 -0.18 -22.75
C LYS A 70 22.91 1.27 -22.42
#